data_AF-A0A6I4M6J2-F1
#
_entry.id   AF-A0A6I4M6J2-F1
#
_cell.length_a   1.000
_cell.length_b   1.000
_cell.length_c   1.000
_cell.angle_alpha   90.00
_cell.angle_beta   90.00
_cell.angle_gamma   90.00
#
_symmetry.space_group_name_H-M   'P 1'
#
loop_
_entity.id
_entity.type
_entity.pdbx_description
1 polymer ?
#
loop_
_entity_poly.entity_id
_entity_poly.type
_entity_poly.pdbx_seq_one_letter_code
_entity_poly.pdbx_strand_id
1 'polypeptide(L)'
;MTSEDLRLVRDHTVLSVVTGSRAYGLATGGSDTDRRGVFAAPAPLFWRFTKPPTHLDGPLPEQFSWELERFCELALAANPTVLECLWSPIVETVTPVGEELLAVRDAFLSRHAHRTFLRYADAQFRKLQGDLRNRGEPKWKHVMARRALHDLVVRARIR
;
A
#
# COMPACT_ATOMS: atom_id res chain seq x y z
N MET A 1 -9.23 12.45 -14.08
CA MET A 1 -7.83 12.06 -14.34
C MET A 1 -7.48 12.41 -15.77
N THR A 2 -6.36 13.10 -16.00
CA THR A 2 -5.95 13.57 -17.33
C THR A 2 -5.22 12.47 -18.11
N SER A 3 -5.03 12.67 -19.42
CA SER A 3 -4.23 11.75 -20.26
C SER A 3 -2.76 11.68 -19.81
N GLU A 4 -2.20 12.78 -19.30
CA GLU A 4 -0.85 12.79 -18.71
C GLU A 4 -0.80 11.99 -17.40
N ASP A 5 -1.79 12.12 -16.52
CA ASP A 5 -1.86 11.35 -15.26
C ASP A 5 -1.90 9.85 -15.54
N LEU A 6 -2.68 9.44 -16.53
CA LEU A 6 -2.76 8.04 -16.94
C LEU A 6 -1.41 7.48 -17.44
N ARG A 7 -0.62 8.33 -18.12
CA ARG A 7 0.73 7.95 -18.57
C ARG A 7 1.70 7.81 -17.40
N LEU A 8 1.58 8.63 -16.36
CA LEU A 8 2.40 8.49 -15.15
C LEU A 8 2.23 7.11 -14.51
N VAL A 9 0.99 6.65 -14.31
CA VAL A 9 0.77 5.32 -13.75
C VAL A 9 1.17 4.23 -14.74
N ARG A 10 0.76 4.32 -16.01
CA ARG A 10 0.99 3.23 -16.97
C ARG A 10 2.47 3.05 -17.33
N ASP A 11 3.19 4.15 -17.54
CA ASP A 11 4.51 4.13 -18.17
C ASP A 11 5.65 4.36 -17.15
N HIS A 12 5.33 4.84 -15.94
CA HIS A 12 6.32 5.17 -14.91
C HIS A 12 6.12 4.44 -13.56
N THR A 13 5.23 3.44 -13.48
CA THR A 13 5.13 2.57 -12.31
C THR A 13 6.42 1.76 -12.10
N VAL A 14 7.00 1.90 -10.91
CA VAL A 14 8.21 1.15 -10.48
C VAL A 14 7.87 -0.05 -9.61
N LEU A 15 6.73 -0.01 -8.91
CA LEU A 15 6.21 -1.10 -8.08
C LEU A 15 4.68 -1.12 -8.17
N SER A 16 4.08 -2.28 -8.42
CA SER A 16 2.65 -2.51 -8.27
C SER A 16 2.42 -3.80 -7.50
N VAL A 17 1.60 -3.73 -6.46
CA VAL A 17 1.26 -4.87 -5.61
C VAL A 17 -0.24 -4.97 -5.44
N VAL A 18 -0.72 -6.19 -5.25
CA VAL A 18 -2.07 -6.41 -4.74
C VAL A 18 -2.01 -6.37 -3.23
N THR A 19 -2.87 -5.57 -2.61
CA THR A 19 -3.05 -5.52 -1.16
C THR A 19 -4.37 -6.15 -0.75
N GLY A 20 -4.63 -6.21 0.55
CA GLY A 20 -5.92 -6.60 1.07
C GLY A 20 -6.25 -8.09 0.95
N SER A 21 -7.52 -8.44 0.69
CA SER A 21 -8.06 -9.79 0.98
C SER A 21 -7.41 -10.82 0.09
N ARG A 22 -7.14 -10.46 -1.16
CA ARG A 22 -6.47 -11.32 -2.13
C ARG A 22 -5.02 -11.58 -1.70
N ALA A 23 -4.31 -10.57 -1.24
CA ALA A 23 -2.94 -10.69 -0.73
C ALA A 23 -2.83 -11.64 0.48
N TYR A 24 -3.86 -11.66 1.35
CA TYR A 24 -3.86 -12.47 2.57
C TYR A 24 -4.68 -13.77 2.49
N GLY A 25 -5.12 -14.19 1.30
CA GLY A 25 -5.87 -15.43 1.09
C GLY A 25 -7.26 -15.44 1.74
N LEU A 26 -7.86 -14.27 1.91
CA LEU A 26 -9.20 -14.06 2.50
C LEU A 26 -10.25 -13.70 1.44
N ALA A 27 -9.88 -13.77 0.16
CA ALA A 27 -10.75 -13.38 -0.94
C ALA A 27 -11.81 -14.44 -1.24
N THR A 28 -13.03 -13.97 -1.52
CA THR A 28 -14.13 -14.75 -2.08
C THR A 28 -14.31 -14.41 -3.57
N GLY A 29 -15.17 -15.14 -4.28
CA GLY A 29 -15.38 -14.96 -5.73
C GLY A 29 -15.78 -13.54 -6.16
N GLY A 30 -16.39 -12.74 -5.28
CA GLY A 30 -16.78 -11.35 -5.53
C GLY A 30 -15.85 -10.30 -4.92
N SER A 31 -14.67 -10.67 -4.42
CA SER A 31 -13.75 -9.70 -3.82
C SER A 31 -13.11 -8.80 -4.87
N ASP A 32 -13.13 -7.49 -4.64
CA ASP A 32 -12.39 -6.53 -5.46
C ASP A 32 -10.86 -6.75 -5.33
N THR A 33 -10.09 -6.16 -6.25
CA THR A 33 -8.62 -6.26 -6.24
C THR A 33 -8.01 -4.91 -5.92
N ASP A 34 -7.70 -4.68 -4.65
CA ASP A 34 -7.00 -3.47 -4.19
C ASP A 34 -5.57 -3.44 -4.74
N ARG A 35 -5.32 -2.62 -5.76
CA ARG A 35 -3.99 -2.40 -6.31
C ARG A 35 -3.37 -1.17 -5.70
N ARG A 36 -2.11 -1.31 -5.30
CA ARG A 36 -1.32 -0.24 -4.74
C ARG A 36 -0.02 -0.12 -5.51
N GLY A 37 0.22 1.07 -6.05
CA GLY A 37 1.34 1.34 -6.93
C GLY A 37 2.27 2.42 -6.40
N VAL A 38 3.48 2.42 -6.92
CA VAL A 38 4.45 3.52 -6.81
C VAL A 38 4.88 3.88 -8.22
N PHE A 39 4.80 5.14 -8.58
CA PHE A 39 5.33 5.65 -9.85
C PHE A 39 6.44 6.67 -9.61
N ALA A 40 7.48 6.62 -10.45
CA ALA A 40 8.57 7.59 -10.42
C ALA A 40 8.29 8.67 -11.46
N ALA A 41 7.80 9.83 -11.03
CA ALA A 41 7.54 10.93 -11.93
C ALA A 41 8.84 11.37 -12.66
N PRO A 42 8.83 11.57 -13.99
CA PRO A 42 10.01 12.03 -14.71
C PRO A 42 10.57 13.33 -14.15
N ALA A 43 11.89 13.41 -14.00
CA ALA A 43 12.58 14.60 -13.46
C ALA A 43 12.15 15.94 -14.10
N PRO A 44 11.91 16.04 -15.42
CA PRO A 44 11.45 17.29 -16.03
C PRO A 44 10.11 17.83 -15.50
N LEU A 45 9.26 16.98 -14.91
CA LEU A 45 8.00 17.42 -14.29
C LEU A 45 8.24 18.24 -13.02
N PHE A 46 9.35 18.00 -12.31
CA PHE A 46 9.70 18.75 -11.10
C PHE A 46 10.30 20.12 -11.40
N TRP A 47 10.68 20.40 -12.64
CA TRP A 47 11.21 21.70 -13.05
C TRP A 47 10.12 22.70 -13.43
N ARG A 48 8.85 22.26 -13.48
CA ARG A 48 7.69 23.12 -13.74
C ARG A 48 7.35 23.95 -12.48
N PHE A 49 6.61 25.04 -12.67
CA PHE A 49 6.08 25.83 -11.53
C PHE A 49 5.08 25.04 -10.67
N THR A 50 4.49 23.98 -11.22
CA THR A 50 3.63 23.03 -10.52
C THR A 50 4.35 21.70 -10.35
N LYS A 51 4.35 21.18 -9.13
CA LYS A 51 4.87 19.83 -8.86
C LYS A 51 4.00 18.76 -9.53
N PRO A 52 4.57 17.58 -9.87
CA PRO A 52 3.78 16.44 -10.32
C PRO A 52 2.75 16.03 -9.25
N PRO A 53 1.66 15.34 -9.66
CA PRO A 53 0.69 14.81 -8.71
C PRO A 53 1.38 13.86 -7.74
N THR A 54 1.02 13.95 -6.46
CA THR A 54 1.62 13.13 -5.38
C THR A 54 0.99 11.73 -5.30
N HIS A 55 -0.17 11.55 -5.92
CA HIS A 55 -0.91 10.30 -6.01
C HIS A 55 -1.93 10.37 -7.16
N LEU A 56 -2.33 9.20 -7.64
CA LEU A 56 -3.30 9.03 -8.72
C LEU A 56 -4.14 7.76 -8.49
N ASP A 57 -5.44 7.85 -8.74
CA ASP A 57 -6.35 6.70 -8.81
C ASP A 57 -6.36 6.10 -10.22
N GLY A 58 -6.58 4.80 -10.37
CA GLY A 58 -6.67 4.13 -11.67
C GLY A 58 -5.32 3.89 -12.35
N PRO A 59 -5.29 3.53 -13.66
CA PRO A 59 -6.43 3.35 -14.57
C PRO A 59 -7.35 2.17 -14.27
N LEU A 60 -6.89 1.15 -13.53
CA LEU A 60 -7.69 -0.03 -13.22
C LEU A 60 -8.64 0.24 -12.05
N PRO A 61 -9.75 -0.51 -11.92
CA PRO A 61 -10.60 -0.46 -10.73
C PRO A 61 -9.79 -0.73 -9.46
N GLU A 62 -10.09 0.01 -8.38
CA GLU A 62 -9.44 -0.09 -7.06
C GLU A 62 -7.91 0.04 -7.08
N GLN A 63 -7.35 0.69 -8.12
CA GLN A 63 -5.94 1.03 -8.22
C GLN A 63 -5.68 2.41 -7.62
N PHE A 64 -4.68 2.50 -6.76
CA PHE A 64 -4.20 3.74 -6.18
C PHE A 64 -2.68 3.74 -6.21
N SER A 65 -2.06 4.77 -6.77
CA SER A 65 -0.61 4.85 -6.90
C SER A 65 -0.07 6.14 -6.29
N TRP A 66 1.01 6.05 -5.53
CA TRP A 66 1.74 7.21 -5.02
C TRP A 66 2.91 7.56 -5.93
N GLU A 67 3.23 8.84 -5.98
CA GLU A 67 4.54 9.27 -6.47
C GLU A 67 5.63 8.79 -5.48
N LEU A 68 6.82 8.44 -5.98
CA LEU A 68 7.90 7.80 -5.23
C LEU A 68 8.38 8.60 -4.00
N GLU A 69 8.65 9.90 -4.14
CA GLU A 69 9.02 10.77 -3.01
C GLU A 69 7.88 10.76 -1.98
N ARG A 70 6.64 10.94 -2.42
CA ARG A 70 5.48 10.92 -1.53
C ARG A 70 5.31 9.58 -0.81
N PHE A 71 5.56 8.46 -1.49
CA PHE A 71 5.49 7.13 -0.91
C PHE A 71 6.52 6.98 0.22
N CYS A 72 7.77 7.39 -0.03
CA CYS A 72 8.83 7.36 0.97
C CYS A 72 8.53 8.25 2.18
N GLU A 73 8.00 9.46 1.97
CA GLU A 73 7.54 10.34 3.07
C GLU A 73 6.51 9.66 3.97
N LEU A 74 5.52 9.01 3.35
CA LEU A 74 4.46 8.30 4.08
C LEU A 74 4.98 7.05 4.80
N ALA A 75 5.93 6.34 4.20
CA ALA A 75 6.58 5.19 4.81
C ALA A 75 7.38 5.61 6.06
N LEU A 76 8.15 6.69 5.97
CA LEU A 76 8.88 7.30 7.10
C LEU A 76 7.92 7.80 8.20
N ALA A 77 6.75 8.31 7.81
CA ALA A 77 5.67 8.69 8.73
C ALA A 77 4.88 7.48 9.28
N ALA A 78 5.33 6.26 9.03
CA ALA A 78 4.70 5.02 9.46
C ALA A 78 3.25 4.82 9.01
N ASN A 79 2.92 5.27 7.80
CA ASN A 79 1.58 5.06 7.24
C ASN A 79 1.33 3.55 7.03
N PRO A 80 0.31 2.95 7.68
CA PRO A 80 0.09 1.51 7.62
C PRO A 80 -0.21 0.98 6.21
N THR A 81 -0.93 1.74 5.39
CA THR A 81 -1.27 1.31 4.02
C THR A 81 -0.03 1.24 3.14
N VAL A 82 0.85 2.25 3.24
CA VAL A 82 2.11 2.30 2.48
C VAL A 82 3.07 1.21 2.96
N LEU A 83 3.19 1.02 4.27
CA LEU A 83 3.99 -0.06 4.82
C LEU A 83 3.46 -1.43 4.38
N GLU A 84 2.15 -1.69 4.40
CA GLU A 84 1.58 -2.94 3.89
C GLU A 84 2.01 -3.26 2.46
N CYS A 85 2.13 -2.25 1.59
CA CYS A 85 2.55 -2.42 0.20
C CYS A 85 3.97 -3.02 0.08
N LEU A 86 4.92 -2.56 0.91
CA LEU A 86 6.33 -2.97 0.88
C LEU A 86 6.57 -4.45 1.23
N TRP A 87 5.61 -5.08 1.92
CA TRP A 87 5.65 -6.49 2.28
C TRP A 87 4.50 -7.30 1.67
N SER A 88 3.82 -6.76 0.64
CA SER A 88 2.81 -7.54 -0.06
C SER A 88 3.42 -8.82 -0.67
N PRO A 89 2.77 -9.98 -0.50
CA PRO A 89 3.21 -11.23 -1.13
C PRO A 89 2.88 -11.30 -2.63
N ILE A 90 2.04 -10.40 -3.15
CA ILE A 90 1.60 -10.41 -4.55
C ILE A 90 2.12 -9.15 -5.22
N VAL A 91 3.26 -9.29 -5.90
CA VAL A 91 3.85 -8.25 -6.74
C VAL A 91 3.41 -8.48 -8.18
N GLU A 92 2.70 -7.52 -8.77
CA GLU A 92 2.29 -7.55 -10.19
C GLU A 92 3.38 -6.95 -11.09
N THR A 93 4.04 -5.88 -10.62
CA THR A 93 5.11 -5.19 -11.36
C THR A 93 6.23 -4.80 -10.41
N VAL A 94 7.48 -5.01 -10.81
CA VAL A 94 8.66 -4.44 -10.15
C VAL A 94 9.72 -4.14 -11.22
N THR A 95 10.24 -2.91 -11.21
CA THR A 95 11.38 -2.49 -12.04
C THR A 95 12.66 -2.47 -11.21
N PRO A 96 13.86 -2.29 -11.79
CA PRO A 96 15.09 -2.17 -10.99
C PRO A 96 15.01 -1.09 -9.90
N VAL A 97 14.36 0.05 -10.18
CA VAL A 97 14.11 1.10 -9.18
C VAL A 97 13.17 0.61 -8.06
N GLY A 98 12.15 -0.19 -8.42
CA GLY A 98 11.28 -0.84 -7.45
C GLY A 98 12.02 -1.88 -6.58
N GLU A 99 12.98 -2.61 -7.15
CA GLU A 99 13.85 -3.53 -6.40
C GLU A 99 14.71 -2.78 -5.40
N GLU A 100 15.29 -1.63 -5.78
CA GLU A 100 16.02 -0.75 -4.86
C GLU A 100 15.14 -0.28 -3.71
N LEU A 101 13.91 0.16 -3.99
CA LEU A 101 12.94 0.54 -2.96
C LEU A 101 12.63 -0.62 -2.00
N LEU A 102 12.43 -1.83 -2.53
CA LEU A 102 12.16 -3.01 -1.71
C LEU A 102 13.40 -3.45 -0.92
N ALA A 103 14.61 -3.26 -1.45
CA ALA A 103 15.85 -3.58 -0.77
C ALA A 103 16.07 -2.71 0.49
N VAL A 104 15.58 -1.46 0.47
CA VAL A 104 15.70 -0.54 1.62
C VAL A 104 14.48 -0.55 2.55
N ARG A 105 13.45 -1.38 2.29
CA ARG A 105 12.17 -1.30 3.03
C ARG A 105 12.28 -1.41 4.55
N ASP A 106 13.26 -2.17 5.04
CA ASP A 106 13.47 -2.35 6.48
C ASP A 106 13.95 -1.04 7.16
N ALA A 107 14.50 -0.08 6.41
CA ALA A 107 14.89 1.23 6.92
C ALA A 107 13.68 2.10 7.32
N PHE A 108 12.47 1.80 6.83
CA PHE A 108 11.25 2.50 7.25
C PHE A 108 10.71 1.99 8.59
N LEU A 109 11.23 0.88 9.11
CA LEU A 109 10.77 0.28 10.35
C LEU A 109 11.35 0.98 11.56
N SER A 110 10.50 1.19 12.56
CA SER A 110 10.88 1.78 13.84
C SER A 110 9.92 1.34 14.93
N ARG A 111 10.28 1.55 16.20
CA ARG A 111 9.35 1.38 17.32
C ARG A 111 8.08 2.23 17.17
N HIS A 112 8.20 3.40 16.54
CA HIS A 112 7.05 4.23 16.20
C HIS A 112 6.17 3.54 15.17
N ALA A 113 6.76 3.02 14.09
CA ALA A 113 6.04 2.30 13.04
C ALA A 113 5.29 1.09 13.60
N HIS A 114 5.94 0.30 14.45
CA HIS A 114 5.32 -0.83 15.14
C HIS A 114 4.08 -0.42 15.94
N ARG A 115 4.18 0.63 16.76
CA ARG A 115 3.05 1.11 17.57
C ARG A 115 1.91 1.65 16.71
N THR A 116 2.22 2.39 15.65
CA THR A 116 1.22 2.93 14.73
C THR A 116 0.50 1.81 13.99
N PHE A 117 1.23 0.81 13.51
CA PHE A 117 0.66 -0.34 12.81
C PHE A 117 -0.20 -1.21 13.73
N LEU A 118 0.24 -1.45 14.98
CA LEU A 118 -0.56 -2.14 16.01
C LEU A 118 -1.90 -1.43 16.26
N ARG A 119 -1.88 -0.12 16.49
CA ARG A 119 -3.10 0.68 16.71
C ARG A 119 -4.04 0.62 15.50
N TYR A 120 -3.47 0.63 14.29
CA TYR A 120 -4.24 0.48 13.07
C TYR A 120 -4.89 -0.91 12.99
N ALA A 121 -4.13 -1.98 13.22
CA ALA A 121 -4.63 -3.36 13.22
C ALA A 121 -5.74 -3.56 14.27
N ASP A 122 -5.58 -3.01 15.47
CA ASP A 122 -6.61 -3.04 16.52
C ASP A 122 -7.87 -2.29 16.10
N ALA A 123 -7.74 -1.13 15.47
CA ALA A 123 -8.88 -0.35 14.99
C ALA A 123 -9.64 -1.10 13.89
N GLN A 124 -8.94 -1.78 12.98
CA GLN A 124 -9.56 -2.63 11.97
C GLN A 124 -10.27 -3.82 12.63
N PHE A 125 -9.63 -4.49 13.60
CA PHE A 125 -10.26 -5.59 14.34
C PHE A 125 -11.53 -5.17 15.07
N ARG A 126 -11.57 -3.98 15.69
CA ARG A 126 -12.80 -3.46 16.33
C ARG A 126 -13.92 -3.23 15.32
N LYS A 127 -13.60 -2.73 14.12
CA LYS A 127 -14.58 -2.56 13.03
C LYS A 127 -15.12 -3.90 12.57
N LEU A 128 -14.26 -4.91 12.42
CA LEU A 128 -14.66 -6.27 12.09
C LEU A 128 -15.69 -6.82 13.10
N GLN A 129 -15.40 -6.71 14.39
CA GLN A 129 -16.30 -7.15 15.46
C GLN A 129 -17.64 -6.40 15.43
N GLY A 130 -17.60 -5.11 15.13
CA GLY A 130 -18.80 -4.30 14.94
C GLY A 130 -19.64 -4.76 13.75
N ASP A 131 -19.01 -5.04 12.61
CA ASP A 131 -19.69 -5.52 11.41
C ASP A 131 -20.32 -6.90 11.64
N LEU A 132 -19.60 -7.82 12.27
CA LEU A 132 -20.12 -9.14 12.67
C LEU A 132 -21.35 -9.00 13.58
N ARG A 133 -21.29 -8.15 14.61
CA ARG A 133 -22.40 -7.94 15.54
C ARG A 133 -23.62 -7.33 14.87
N ASN A 134 -23.41 -6.40 13.93
CA ASN A 134 -24.50 -5.61 13.34
C ASN A 134 -25.09 -6.26 12.08
N ARG A 135 -24.31 -7.05 11.33
CA ARG A 135 -24.67 -7.55 10.00
C ARG A 135 -24.56 -9.06 9.85
N GLY A 136 -24.01 -9.77 10.84
CA GLY A 136 -23.78 -11.22 10.77
C GLY A 136 -22.62 -11.64 9.85
N GLU A 137 -22.18 -10.77 8.94
CA GLU A 137 -21.09 -11.04 8.01
C GLU A 137 -19.95 -10.00 8.14
N PRO A 138 -18.68 -10.44 8.18
CA PRO A 138 -17.54 -9.54 8.28
C PRO A 138 -17.26 -8.84 6.94
N LYS A 139 -16.92 -7.55 6.99
CA LYS A 139 -16.18 -6.93 5.88
C LYS A 139 -14.71 -7.36 5.95
N TRP A 140 -14.29 -8.16 4.98
CA TRP A 140 -12.95 -8.77 4.93
C TRP A 140 -11.79 -7.76 5.03
N LYS A 141 -12.01 -6.49 4.61
CA LYS A 141 -11.06 -5.37 4.78
C LYS A 141 -10.58 -5.12 6.19
N HIS A 142 -11.36 -5.55 7.18
CA HIS A 142 -11.05 -5.36 8.60
C HIS A 142 -10.27 -6.53 9.22
N VAL A 143 -10.28 -7.72 8.59
CA VAL A 143 -9.50 -8.90 9.02
C VAL A 143 -8.03 -8.76 8.64
N MET A 144 -7.76 -8.12 7.49
CA MET A 144 -6.45 -8.05 6.84
C MET A 144 -5.36 -7.46 7.74
N ALA A 145 -5.65 -6.35 8.43
CA ALA A 145 -4.63 -5.60 9.16
C ALA A 145 -3.94 -6.39 10.28
N ARG A 146 -4.59 -7.40 10.86
CA ARG A 146 -3.96 -8.28 11.88
C ARG A 146 -3.01 -9.30 11.26
N ARG A 147 -3.34 -9.82 10.07
CA ARG A 147 -2.46 -10.77 9.36
C ARG A 147 -1.29 -10.04 8.69
N ALA A 148 -1.55 -8.86 8.14
CA ALA A 148 -0.51 -7.91 7.72
C ALA A 148 0.45 -7.57 8.85
N LEU A 149 -0.08 -7.25 10.05
CA LEU A 149 0.74 -6.97 11.22
C LEU A 149 1.57 -8.19 11.64
N HIS A 150 0.96 -9.38 11.70
CA HIS A 150 1.69 -10.61 12.04
C HIS A 150 2.85 -10.83 11.06
N ASP A 151 2.59 -10.74 9.76
CA ASP A 151 3.62 -10.96 8.75
C ASP A 151 4.68 -9.85 8.76
N LEU A 152 4.29 -8.59 9.01
CA LEU A 152 5.22 -7.47 9.19
C LEU A 152 6.10 -7.67 10.43
N VAL A 153 5.53 -8.05 11.57
CA VAL A 153 6.29 -8.29 12.81
C VAL A 153 7.21 -9.51 12.67
N VAL A 154 6.73 -10.59 12.04
CA VAL A 154 7.49 -11.84 11.86
C VAL A 154 8.58 -11.71 10.80
N ARG A 155 8.29 -11.08 9.65
CA ARG A 155 9.24 -10.97 8.53
C ARG A 155 10.19 -9.79 8.70
N ALA A 156 9.73 -8.68 9.26
CA ALA A 156 10.47 -7.43 9.28
C ALA A 156 11.36 -7.26 10.54
N ARG A 157 11.47 -8.30 11.40
CA ARG A 157 12.37 -8.34 12.57
C ARG A 157 12.38 -7.04 13.37
N ILE A 158 11.20 -6.46 13.62
CA ILE A 158 11.09 -5.28 14.47
C ILE A 158 11.49 -5.69 15.89
N ARG A 159 12.76 -5.46 16.26
CA ARG A 159 13.27 -5.60 17.63
C ARG A 159 12.90 -4.37 18.47
#